data_AF-A0A8J7NET3-F1
#
_entry.id   AF-A0A8J7NET3-F1
#
_cell.length_a   1.000
_cell.length_b   1.000
_cell.length_c   1.000
_cell.angle_alpha   90.00
_cell.angle_beta   90.00
_cell.angle_gamma   90.00
#
_symmetry.space_group_name_H-M   'P 1'
#
loop_
_entity.id
_entity.type
_entity.pdbx_description
1 polymer ?
#
loop_
_entity_poly.entity_id
_entity_poly.type
_entity_poly.pdbx_seq_one_letter_code
_entity_poly.pdbx_strand_id
1 'polypeptide(L)'
;MSELGELLKDYKKEGTRDFPLYKLDDLKGGKIFAEASMGFLGHVDYYVSGNEITVKTSIKEPVLSALGMQLAGWSFGKAMISGPIRLIARKPKFIFDKLRLENPGLPPIACIEGPFESNILVKDLKMNGIQNAIILSIGENSKPQYINIPARACEIALFRILHLFDLNDFRIDKASSVCRSRLDFVGGTSSNLNDSLRYNSEVVLEGKFPKDKNLSPIVTKNTKYANKSFLKIVKDAGGIHKVDIEAFSVAGLSMVDADSCNITVIK
;
A
#
# COMPACT_ATOMS: atom_id res chain seq x y z
N MET A 1 -13.15 17.16 4.08
CA MET A 1 -12.02 17.91 4.69
C MET A 1 -12.16 18.08 6.20
N SER A 2 -13.37 18.22 6.76
CA SER A 2 -13.59 18.34 8.21
C SER A 2 -13.06 17.15 9.02
N GLU A 3 -13.29 15.91 8.58
CA GLU A 3 -12.84 14.71 9.30
C GLU A 3 -11.31 14.55 9.30
N LEU A 4 -10.65 14.74 8.16
CA LEU A 4 -9.19 14.67 8.09
C LEU A 4 -8.52 15.79 8.91
N GLY A 5 -9.13 16.99 8.96
CA GLY A 5 -8.66 18.07 9.82
C GLY A 5 -8.65 17.68 11.29
N GLU A 6 -9.70 17.01 11.77
CA GLU A 6 -9.78 16.50 13.14
C GLU A 6 -8.76 15.38 13.42
N LEU A 7 -8.54 14.47 12.48
CA LEU A 7 -7.52 13.43 12.60
C LEU A 7 -6.11 14.01 12.71
N LEU A 8 -5.88 15.15 12.06
CA LEU A 8 -4.56 15.79 11.95
C LEU A 8 -4.29 16.87 13.01
N LYS A 9 -5.24 17.17 13.89
CA LYS A 9 -5.16 18.32 14.82
C LYS A 9 -3.96 18.27 15.77
N ASP A 10 -3.49 17.06 16.08
CA ASP A 10 -2.36 16.83 16.99
C ASP A 10 -1.00 16.88 16.26
N TYR A 11 -1.00 16.92 14.92
CA TYR A 11 0.22 16.91 14.12
C TYR A 11 0.62 18.31 13.69
N LYS A 12 1.92 18.59 13.76
CA LYS A 12 2.48 19.87 13.32
C LYS A 12 2.21 20.06 11.83
N LYS A 13 1.52 21.16 11.52
CA LYS A 13 1.29 21.64 10.15
C LYS A 13 2.47 22.50 9.69
N GLU A 14 3.05 22.12 8.56
CA GLU A 14 4.07 22.86 7.82
C GLU A 14 3.57 23.14 6.39
N GLY A 15 4.42 23.70 5.52
CA GLY A 15 4.12 23.91 4.11
C GLY A 15 3.34 25.20 3.84
N THR A 16 2.52 25.18 2.77
CA THR A 16 1.77 26.35 2.31
C THR A 16 0.27 26.16 2.50
N ARG A 17 -0.54 27.18 2.21
CA ARG A 17 -2.01 27.07 2.23
C ARG A 17 -2.52 26.01 1.26
N ASP A 18 -1.96 25.96 0.05
CA ASP A 18 -2.39 25.04 -1.01
C ASP A 18 -1.77 23.64 -0.84
N PHE A 19 -0.62 23.58 -0.17
CA PHE A 19 0.10 22.34 0.11
C PHE A 19 0.45 22.24 1.59
N PRO A 20 -0.55 22.06 2.47
CA PRO A 20 -0.29 21.83 3.89
C PRO A 20 0.38 20.47 4.07
N LEU A 21 1.45 20.44 4.85
CA LEU A 21 2.26 19.26 5.10
C LEU A 21 2.17 18.84 6.57
N TYR A 22 1.94 17.56 6.80
CA TYR A 22 1.85 16.97 8.14
C TYR A 22 2.87 15.84 8.25
N LYS A 23 3.74 15.94 9.25
CA LYS A 23 4.69 14.88 9.61
C LYS A 23 4.02 13.96 10.62
N LEU A 24 3.89 12.70 10.25
CA LEU A 24 3.30 11.67 11.10
C LEU A 24 4.44 10.81 11.65
N ASP A 25 4.50 10.63 12.97
CA ASP A 25 5.67 10.06 13.66
C ASP A 25 5.32 9.01 14.73
N ASP A 26 4.04 8.66 14.85
CA ASP A 26 3.52 7.65 15.78
C ASP A 26 2.64 6.60 15.07
N LEU A 27 2.17 5.61 15.84
CA LEU A 27 1.33 4.53 15.31
C LEU A 27 -0.04 5.05 14.82
N LYS A 28 -0.65 6.00 15.54
CA LYS A 28 -1.90 6.65 15.10
C LYS A 28 -1.72 7.31 13.73
N GLY A 29 -0.58 7.96 13.52
CA GLY A 29 -0.18 8.56 12.25
C GLY A 29 0.03 7.52 11.16
N GLY A 30 0.59 6.35 11.49
CA GLY A 30 0.65 5.20 10.58
C GLY A 30 -0.71 4.73 10.09
N LYS A 31 -1.72 4.66 10.99
CA LYS A 31 -3.11 4.35 10.61
C LYS A 31 -3.68 5.40 9.67
N ILE A 32 -3.57 6.69 10.03
CA ILE A 32 -4.07 7.80 9.20
C ILE A 32 -3.41 7.76 7.82
N PHE A 33 -2.08 7.57 7.77
CA PHE A 33 -1.34 7.49 6.52
C PHE A 33 -1.81 6.33 5.64
N ALA A 34 -2.00 5.14 6.23
CA ALA A 34 -2.45 3.96 5.51
C ALA A 34 -3.86 4.15 4.92
N GLU A 35 -4.82 4.60 5.72
CA GLU A 35 -6.19 4.87 5.24
C GLU A 35 -6.23 5.99 4.21
N ALA A 36 -5.48 7.08 4.43
CA ALA A 36 -5.37 8.17 3.47
C ALA A 36 -4.74 7.72 2.15
N SER A 37 -3.75 6.82 2.19
CA SER A 37 -3.15 6.26 0.98
C SER A 37 -4.15 5.40 0.19
N MET A 38 -5.14 4.82 0.86
CA MET A 38 -6.29 4.12 0.28
C MET A 38 -7.46 5.05 -0.07
N GLY A 39 -7.27 6.38 0.00
CA GLY A 39 -8.33 7.36 -0.24
C GLY A 39 -9.51 7.25 0.73
N PHE A 40 -9.29 6.70 1.93
CA PHE A 40 -10.31 6.37 2.92
C PHE A 40 -11.39 5.38 2.43
N LEU A 41 -11.15 4.66 1.33
CA LEU A 41 -11.98 3.53 0.87
C LEU A 41 -11.59 2.20 1.53
N GLY A 42 -10.49 2.21 2.27
CA GLY A 42 -10.04 1.14 3.13
C GLY A 42 -9.98 1.58 4.59
N HIS A 43 -10.25 0.64 5.49
CA HIS A 43 -10.17 0.81 6.93
C HIS A 43 -9.01 -0.02 7.49
N VAL A 44 -8.26 0.57 8.42
CA VAL A 44 -7.12 -0.09 9.08
C VAL A 44 -7.34 -0.08 10.58
N ASP A 45 -7.26 -1.27 11.18
CA ASP A 45 -7.17 -1.45 12.63
C ASP A 45 -5.81 -2.02 13.01
N TYR A 46 -5.37 -1.76 14.23
CA TYR A 46 -4.18 -2.40 14.76
C TYR A 46 -4.30 -2.69 16.25
N TYR A 47 -3.60 -3.74 16.68
CA TYR A 47 -3.49 -4.15 18.08
C TYR A 47 -2.03 -4.45 18.40
N VAL A 48 -1.56 -3.96 19.54
CA VAL A 48 -0.21 -4.20 20.06
C VAL A 48 -0.29 -5.14 21.25
N SER A 49 0.49 -6.22 21.22
CA SER A 49 0.61 -7.18 22.31
C SER A 49 2.08 -7.43 22.61
N GLY A 50 2.57 -6.92 23.74
CA GLY A 50 3.99 -6.94 24.06
C GLY A 50 4.82 -6.29 22.96
N ASN A 51 5.59 -7.09 22.23
CA ASN A 51 6.49 -6.65 21.17
C ASN A 51 5.99 -6.98 19.75
N GLU A 52 4.73 -7.35 19.63
CA GLU A 52 4.08 -7.66 18.35
C GLU A 52 2.99 -6.65 18.05
N ILE A 53 2.82 -6.34 16.76
CA ILE A 53 1.71 -5.58 16.22
C ILE A 53 0.98 -6.42 15.19
N THR A 54 -0.35 -6.48 15.32
CA THR A 54 -1.23 -7.06 14.31
C THR A 54 -1.97 -5.92 13.62
N VAL A 55 -1.86 -5.85 12.30
CA VAL A 55 -2.54 -4.87 11.45
C VAL A 55 -3.62 -5.60 10.67
N LYS A 56 -4.85 -5.09 10.74
CA LYS A 56 -5.99 -5.57 9.97
C LYS A 56 -6.37 -4.52 8.95
N THR A 57 -6.70 -4.95 7.74
CA THR A 57 -7.11 -4.05 6.66
C THR A 57 -8.36 -4.59 6.02
N SER A 58 -9.31 -3.73 5.69
CA SER A 58 -10.52 -4.08 4.94
C SER A 58 -10.80 -3.01 3.90
N ILE A 59 -11.15 -3.41 2.68
CA ILE A 59 -11.28 -2.54 1.52
C ILE A 59 -12.53 -2.95 0.73
N LYS A 60 -13.40 -1.97 0.43
CA LYS A 60 -14.64 -2.19 -0.35
C LYS A 60 -14.50 -1.94 -1.84
N GLU A 61 -13.50 -1.18 -2.26
CA GLU A 61 -13.19 -0.96 -3.68
C GLU A 61 -11.71 -1.30 -3.94
N PRO A 62 -11.34 -2.60 -3.89
CA PRO A 62 -9.94 -3.00 -3.74
C PRO A 62 -9.05 -2.54 -4.87
N VAL A 63 -9.52 -2.63 -6.12
CA VAL A 63 -8.73 -2.23 -7.29
C VAL A 63 -8.43 -0.73 -7.29
N LEU A 64 -9.45 0.12 -7.07
CA LEU A 64 -9.28 1.57 -7.02
C LEU A 64 -8.44 1.98 -5.80
N SER A 65 -8.81 1.49 -4.62
CA SER A 65 -8.19 1.81 -3.35
C SER A 65 -6.72 1.38 -3.30
N ALA A 66 -6.43 0.13 -3.66
CA ALA A 66 -5.09 -0.41 -3.53
C ALA A 66 -4.19 -0.03 -4.72
N LEU A 67 -4.63 -0.24 -5.96
CA LEU A 67 -3.76 -0.02 -7.13
C LEU A 67 -3.82 1.43 -7.64
N GLY A 68 -5.01 2.02 -7.63
CA GLY A 68 -5.21 3.42 -8.05
C GLY A 68 -4.60 4.43 -7.07
N MET A 69 -4.59 4.11 -5.77
CA MET A 69 -4.18 5.05 -4.71
C MET A 69 -3.05 4.51 -3.83
N GLN A 70 -3.27 3.41 -3.10
CA GLN A 70 -2.35 2.94 -2.06
C GLN A 70 -0.95 2.64 -2.60
N LEU A 71 -0.87 2.02 -3.78
CA LEU A 71 0.38 1.63 -4.41
C LEU A 71 1.36 2.81 -4.44
N ALA A 72 2.55 2.54 -3.93
CA ALA A 72 3.71 3.44 -4.01
C ALA A 72 4.25 3.48 -5.45
N GLY A 73 3.42 3.96 -6.37
CA GLY A 73 3.64 3.85 -7.81
C GLY A 73 4.26 5.10 -8.45
N TRP A 74 4.53 6.14 -7.67
CA TRP A 74 5.14 7.39 -8.13
C TRP A 74 6.43 7.66 -7.33
N SER A 75 7.57 7.47 -7.98
CA SER A 75 8.88 7.78 -7.40
C SER A 75 9.22 9.26 -7.53
N PHE A 76 9.71 9.86 -6.45
CA PHE A 76 10.24 11.22 -6.40
C PHE A 76 11.61 11.21 -5.70
N GLY A 77 12.68 11.09 -6.49
CA GLY A 77 14.02 10.87 -5.95
C GLY A 77 14.09 9.56 -5.16
N LYS A 78 14.35 9.65 -3.85
CA LYS A 78 14.33 8.51 -2.91
C LYS A 78 12.98 8.31 -2.21
N ALA A 79 12.08 9.28 -2.32
CA ALA A 79 10.75 9.17 -1.75
C ALA A 79 9.80 8.44 -2.70
N MET A 80 8.79 7.81 -2.11
CA MET A 80 7.70 7.17 -2.82
C MET A 80 6.40 7.89 -2.47
N ILE A 81 5.61 8.18 -3.49
CA ILE A 81 4.32 8.87 -3.37
C ILE A 81 3.20 7.86 -3.65
N SER A 82 2.28 7.76 -2.69
CA SER A 82 1.00 7.08 -2.79
C SER A 82 -0.16 8.04 -2.52
N GLY A 83 -1.38 7.52 -2.57
CA GLY A 83 -2.61 8.24 -2.26
C GLY A 83 -3.41 8.71 -3.48
N PRO A 84 -4.59 9.31 -3.25
CA PRO A 84 -5.51 9.81 -4.27
C PRO A 84 -4.86 10.72 -5.32
N ILE A 85 -3.78 11.41 -4.96
CA ILE A 85 -3.01 12.26 -5.88
C ILE A 85 -2.60 11.54 -7.17
N ARG A 86 -2.38 10.22 -7.11
CA ARG A 86 -1.96 9.40 -8.24
C ARG A 86 -3.03 9.28 -9.32
N LEU A 87 -4.32 9.38 -8.96
CA LEU A 87 -5.42 9.39 -9.93
C LEU A 87 -5.37 10.63 -10.82
N ILE A 88 -4.97 11.77 -10.25
CA ILE A 88 -4.82 13.04 -10.96
C ILE A 88 -3.57 13.01 -11.86
N ALA A 89 -2.43 12.62 -11.29
CA ALA A 89 -1.16 12.58 -12.03
C ALA A 89 -1.03 11.37 -12.99
N ARG A 90 -1.94 10.38 -12.87
CA ARG A 90 -1.92 9.09 -13.58
C ARG A 90 -0.57 8.36 -13.48
N LYS A 91 -0.03 8.22 -12.27
CA LYS A 91 1.30 7.59 -12.01
C LYS A 91 1.20 6.25 -11.28
N PRO A 92 1.75 5.13 -11.80
CA PRO A 92 2.37 4.98 -13.10
C PRO A 92 1.28 4.82 -14.18
N LYS A 93 1.56 5.35 -15.38
CA LYS A 93 0.58 5.45 -16.48
C LYS A 93 -0.07 4.10 -16.85
N PHE A 94 0.70 3.02 -16.84
CA PHE A 94 0.21 1.70 -17.26
C PHE A 94 -0.97 1.18 -16.41
N ILE A 95 -1.04 1.53 -15.12
CA ILE A 95 -2.14 1.09 -14.24
C ILE A 95 -3.44 1.77 -14.68
N PHE A 96 -3.42 3.08 -14.85
CA PHE A 96 -4.60 3.86 -15.23
C PHE A 96 -5.04 3.60 -16.66
N ASP A 97 -4.12 3.23 -17.54
CA ASP A 97 -4.44 2.86 -18.91
C ASP A 97 -5.05 1.43 -18.97
N LYS A 98 -4.52 0.46 -18.22
CA LYS A 98 -5.05 -0.92 -18.17
C LYS A 98 -6.38 -1.05 -17.45
N LEU A 99 -6.52 -0.37 -16.31
CA LEU A 99 -7.66 -0.53 -15.41
C LEU A 99 -8.72 0.55 -15.59
N ARG A 100 -8.46 1.56 -16.44
CA ARG A 100 -9.37 2.68 -16.73
C ARG A 100 -9.89 3.35 -15.45
N LEU A 101 -9.03 3.46 -14.44
CA LEU A 101 -9.39 4.08 -13.16
C LEU A 101 -9.53 5.59 -13.33
N GLU A 102 -10.61 6.13 -12.79
CA GLU A 102 -10.92 7.55 -12.77
C GLU A 102 -10.97 8.06 -11.32
N ASN A 103 -10.78 9.36 -11.13
CA ASN A 103 -10.91 9.97 -9.81
C ASN A 103 -12.40 10.20 -9.49
N PRO A 104 -12.98 9.54 -8.46
CA PRO A 104 -14.39 9.73 -8.12
C PRO A 104 -14.64 11.02 -7.30
N GLY A 105 -13.83 12.06 -7.52
CA GLY A 105 -13.90 13.32 -6.77
C GLY A 105 -13.26 13.27 -5.38
N LEU A 106 -12.29 12.38 -5.16
CA LEU A 106 -11.57 12.29 -3.89
C LEU A 106 -10.67 13.51 -3.66
N PRO A 107 -10.51 13.94 -2.40
CA PRO A 107 -9.61 15.04 -2.06
C PRO A 107 -8.17 14.71 -2.45
N PRO A 108 -7.40 15.70 -2.95
CA PRO A 108 -6.01 15.48 -3.35
C PRO A 108 -5.14 15.28 -2.11
N ILE A 109 -4.81 14.03 -1.80
CA ILE A 109 -3.93 13.66 -0.70
C ILE A 109 -2.71 12.94 -1.27
N ALA A 110 -1.52 13.45 -0.91
CA ALA A 110 -0.25 12.85 -1.23
C ALA A 110 0.35 12.22 0.04
N CYS A 111 0.51 10.90 0.04
CA CYS A 111 1.15 10.15 1.12
C CYS A 111 2.59 9.85 0.70
N ILE A 112 3.57 10.37 1.43
CA ILE A 112 4.97 10.34 1.05
C ILE A 112 5.79 9.58 2.08
N GLU A 113 6.48 8.55 1.62
CA GLU A 113 7.43 7.78 2.41
C GLU A 113 8.85 8.05 1.91
N GLY A 114 9.74 8.50 2.80
CA GLY A 114 11.13 8.78 2.48
C GLY A 114 11.49 10.27 2.41
N PRO A 115 12.76 10.59 2.13
CA PRO A 115 13.27 11.96 2.19
C PRO A 115 12.90 12.77 0.93
N PHE A 116 12.50 14.04 1.13
CA PHE A 116 12.20 14.98 0.05
C PHE A 116 12.39 16.44 0.50
N GLU A 117 12.58 17.33 -0.47
CA GLU A 117 12.59 18.78 -0.28
C GLU A 117 11.22 19.36 -0.67
N SER A 118 10.53 20.00 0.28
CA SER A 118 9.12 20.41 0.12
C SER A 118 8.88 21.35 -1.05
N ASN A 119 9.79 22.29 -1.33
CA ASN A 119 9.69 23.22 -2.46
C ASN A 119 9.82 22.51 -3.82
N ILE A 120 10.72 21.52 -3.92
CA ILE A 120 10.91 20.73 -5.14
C ILE A 120 9.71 19.81 -5.36
N LEU A 121 9.22 19.17 -4.30
CA LEU A 121 8.02 18.34 -4.32
C LEU A 121 6.81 19.14 -4.83
N VAL A 122 6.53 20.31 -4.25
CA VAL A 122 5.39 21.14 -4.66
C VAL A 122 5.49 21.54 -6.14
N LYS A 123 6.70 21.84 -6.63
CA LYS A 123 6.91 22.10 -8.06
C LYS A 123 6.58 20.89 -8.93
N ASP A 124 7.01 19.70 -8.53
CA ASP A 124 6.71 18.45 -9.25
C ASP A 124 5.21 18.14 -9.26
N LEU A 125 4.52 18.29 -8.13
CA LEU A 125 3.07 18.13 -8.05
C LEU A 125 2.34 19.07 -9.03
N LYS A 126 2.72 20.36 -9.04
CA LYS A 126 2.14 21.35 -9.98
C LYS A 126 2.40 21.01 -11.44
N MET A 127 3.60 20.53 -11.78
CA MET A 127 3.92 20.07 -13.13
C MET A 127 3.08 18.86 -13.56
N ASN A 128 2.60 18.07 -12.61
CA ASN A 128 1.69 16.94 -12.85
C ASN A 128 0.20 17.33 -12.64
N GLY A 129 -0.14 18.61 -12.76
CA GLY A 129 -1.52 19.10 -12.78
C GLY A 129 -2.19 19.29 -11.41
N ILE A 130 -1.44 19.14 -10.31
CA ILE A 130 -1.98 19.23 -8.96
C ILE A 130 -1.82 20.67 -8.45
N GLN A 131 -2.95 21.35 -8.23
CA GLN A 131 -2.95 22.75 -7.78
C GLN A 131 -2.96 22.90 -6.26
N ASN A 132 -3.51 21.92 -5.55
CA ASN A 132 -3.52 21.85 -4.09
C ASN A 132 -3.52 20.37 -3.66
N ALA A 133 -2.93 20.08 -2.50
CA ALA A 133 -2.95 18.75 -1.90
C ALA A 133 -2.60 18.77 -0.42
N ILE A 134 -3.24 17.92 0.38
CA ILE A 134 -2.76 17.62 1.74
C ILE A 134 -1.60 16.63 1.62
N ILE A 135 -0.44 17.00 2.15
CA ILE A 135 0.74 16.15 2.15
C ILE A 135 0.88 15.49 3.53
N LEU A 136 0.87 14.17 3.55
CA LEU A 136 1.19 13.36 4.72
C LEU A 136 2.57 12.75 4.50
N SER A 137 3.49 12.92 5.43
CA SER A 137 4.84 12.37 5.31
C SER A 137 5.21 11.50 6.50
N ILE A 138 5.86 10.37 6.21
CA ILE A 138 6.46 9.47 7.20
C ILE A 138 7.94 9.27 6.90
N GLY A 139 8.75 9.14 7.96
CA GLY A 139 10.19 8.89 7.84
C GLY A 139 10.53 7.43 7.56
N GLU A 140 11.72 7.19 7.03
CA GLU A 140 12.30 5.85 6.99
C GLU A 140 12.60 5.35 8.42
N ASN A 141 12.40 4.05 8.67
CA ASN A 141 12.57 3.42 9.98
C ASN A 141 11.77 4.08 11.10
N SER A 142 10.58 4.61 10.77
CA SER A 142 9.71 5.32 11.71
C SER A 142 8.55 4.46 12.21
N LYS A 143 7.97 4.84 13.36
CA LYS A 143 6.81 4.14 13.96
C LYS A 143 5.63 3.97 12.98
N PRO A 144 5.24 4.97 12.16
CA PRO A 144 4.18 4.82 11.16
C PRO A 144 4.35 3.64 10.19
N GLN A 145 5.58 3.25 9.86
CA GLN A 145 5.82 2.14 8.92
C GLN A 145 5.27 0.81 9.44
N TYR A 146 5.28 0.58 10.75
CA TYR A 146 4.74 -0.63 11.39
C TYR A 146 3.24 -0.83 11.17
N ILE A 147 2.54 0.20 10.67
CA ILE A 147 1.15 0.09 10.23
C ILE A 147 1.04 0.24 8.71
N ASN A 148 1.64 1.27 8.13
CA ASN A 148 1.53 1.55 6.69
C ASN A 148 2.00 0.39 5.81
N ILE A 149 3.13 -0.26 6.13
CA ILE A 149 3.65 -1.35 5.29
C ILE A 149 2.78 -2.62 5.45
N PRO A 150 2.51 -3.14 6.66
CA PRO A 150 1.61 -4.28 6.83
C PRO A 150 0.20 -4.09 6.25
N ALA A 151 -0.32 -2.85 6.22
CA ALA A 151 -1.62 -2.55 5.62
C ALA A 151 -1.65 -2.70 4.07
N ARG A 152 -0.52 -2.99 3.42
CA ARG A 152 -0.40 -3.16 1.97
C ARG A 152 -0.53 -4.62 1.52
N ALA A 153 -0.86 -5.57 2.40
CA ALA A 153 -0.98 -6.98 2.00
C ALA A 153 -2.01 -7.19 0.86
N CYS A 154 -3.16 -6.51 0.94
CA CYS A 154 -4.15 -6.52 -0.14
C CYS A 154 -3.61 -5.90 -1.45
N GLU A 155 -2.91 -4.76 -1.35
CA GLU A 155 -2.24 -4.12 -2.49
C GLU A 155 -1.26 -5.06 -3.18
N ILE A 156 -0.42 -5.76 -2.41
CA ILE A 156 0.55 -6.71 -2.95
C ILE A 156 -0.14 -7.84 -3.70
N ALA A 157 -1.18 -8.45 -3.10
CA ALA A 157 -1.92 -9.52 -3.77
C ALA A 157 -2.52 -9.04 -5.10
N LEU A 158 -3.20 -7.89 -5.12
CA LEU A 158 -3.81 -7.32 -6.31
C LEU A 158 -2.77 -6.91 -7.37
N PHE A 159 -1.64 -6.36 -6.93
CA PHE A 159 -0.57 -5.94 -7.81
C PHE A 159 0.07 -7.17 -8.49
N ARG A 160 0.19 -8.28 -7.76
CA ARG A 160 0.62 -9.55 -8.34
C ARG A 160 -0.38 -10.11 -9.35
N ILE A 161 -1.69 -10.03 -9.11
CA ILE A 161 -2.69 -10.42 -10.12
C ILE A 161 -2.52 -9.58 -11.39
N LEU A 162 -2.40 -8.26 -11.28
CA LEU A 162 -2.21 -7.35 -12.42
C LEU A 162 -0.96 -7.68 -13.27
N HIS A 163 0.09 -8.22 -12.64
CA HIS A 163 1.34 -8.59 -13.30
C HIS A 163 1.32 -10.01 -13.88
N LEU A 164 0.51 -10.91 -13.34
CA LEU A 164 0.36 -12.29 -13.84
C LEU A 164 -0.72 -12.41 -14.92
N PHE A 165 -1.77 -11.59 -14.83
CA PHE A 165 -3.01 -11.73 -15.60
C PHE A 165 -3.59 -10.37 -16.00
N ASP A 166 -4.60 -10.37 -16.88
CA ASP A 166 -5.45 -9.20 -17.05
C ASP A 166 -6.40 -9.10 -15.86
N LEU A 167 -6.21 -8.08 -15.02
CA LEU A 167 -7.04 -7.90 -13.82
C LEU A 167 -8.51 -7.60 -14.18
N ASN A 168 -8.80 -7.17 -15.42
CA ASN A 168 -10.18 -6.97 -15.88
C ASN A 168 -10.96 -8.28 -16.03
N ASP A 169 -10.28 -9.43 -16.09
CA ASP A 169 -10.92 -10.75 -16.04
C ASP A 169 -11.49 -11.07 -14.65
N PHE A 170 -11.08 -10.32 -13.62
CA PHE A 170 -11.47 -10.52 -12.24
C PHE A 170 -12.49 -9.47 -11.82
N ARG A 171 -13.47 -9.88 -11.01
CA ARG A 171 -14.29 -8.93 -10.24
C ARG A 171 -13.95 -9.09 -8.78
N ILE A 172 -13.33 -8.09 -8.16
CA ILE A 172 -12.92 -8.16 -6.75
C ILE A 172 -13.74 -7.13 -5.99
N ASP A 173 -14.76 -7.62 -5.29
CA ASP A 173 -15.78 -6.82 -4.64
C ASP A 173 -15.31 -6.37 -3.24
N LYS A 174 -14.51 -7.18 -2.55
CA LYS A 174 -13.88 -6.80 -1.28
C LYS A 174 -12.51 -7.44 -1.13
N ALA A 175 -11.68 -6.81 -0.31
CA ALA A 175 -10.41 -7.39 0.13
C ALA A 175 -10.23 -7.14 1.62
N SER A 176 -9.64 -8.11 2.32
CA SER A 176 -9.21 -7.92 3.69
C SER A 176 -7.89 -8.63 3.94
N SER A 177 -7.17 -8.19 4.96
CA SER A 177 -5.94 -8.85 5.36
C SER A 177 -5.66 -8.72 6.84
N VAL A 178 -4.89 -9.68 7.35
CA VAL A 178 -4.27 -9.62 8.68
C VAL A 178 -2.78 -9.83 8.51
N CYS A 179 -1.96 -8.91 9.02
CA CYS A 179 -0.50 -9.02 8.97
C CYS A 179 0.08 -8.82 10.37
N ARG A 180 0.97 -9.72 10.79
CA ARG A 180 1.66 -9.63 12.09
C ARG A 180 3.12 -9.24 11.90
N SER A 181 3.61 -8.31 12.70
CA SER A 181 5.01 -7.85 12.69
C SER A 181 5.54 -7.69 14.10
N ARG A 182 6.86 -7.78 14.29
CA ARG A 182 7.51 -7.39 15.55
C ARG A 182 7.72 -5.86 15.57
N LEU A 183 7.87 -5.28 16.76
CA LEU A 183 8.11 -3.85 16.97
C LEU A 183 9.57 -3.50 17.31
N ASP A 184 10.45 -4.48 17.42
CA ASP A 184 11.83 -4.34 17.89
C ASP A 184 12.89 -4.46 16.79
N PHE A 185 12.55 -4.17 15.54
CA PHE A 185 13.53 -4.26 14.47
C PHE A 185 14.67 -3.23 14.67
N VAL A 186 15.90 -3.73 14.76
CA VAL A 186 17.11 -2.90 14.82
C VAL A 186 17.59 -2.62 13.40
N GLY A 187 17.15 -1.49 12.84
CA GLY A 187 17.45 -1.09 11.47
C GLY A 187 16.74 -1.93 10.40
N GLY A 188 16.72 -1.42 9.17
CA GLY A 188 16.08 -2.11 8.03
C GLY A 188 14.58 -2.35 8.24
N THR A 189 13.90 -1.49 9.00
CA THR A 189 12.49 -1.65 9.38
C THR A 189 11.59 -1.93 8.18
N SER A 190 11.77 -1.19 7.08
CA SER A 190 11.00 -1.41 5.85
C SER A 190 11.22 -2.81 5.25
N SER A 191 12.46 -3.33 5.24
CA SER A 191 12.73 -4.69 4.76
C SER A 191 12.13 -5.76 5.66
N ASN A 192 12.23 -5.60 6.98
CA ASN A 192 11.65 -6.54 7.94
C ASN A 192 10.10 -6.53 7.91
N LEU A 193 9.48 -5.39 7.62
CA LEU A 193 8.03 -5.29 7.44
C LEU A 193 7.58 -5.91 6.10
N ASN A 194 8.39 -5.82 5.05
CA ASN A 194 8.16 -6.60 3.83
C ASN A 194 8.29 -8.11 4.07
N ASP A 195 9.22 -8.55 4.92
CA ASP A 195 9.25 -9.94 5.36
C ASP A 195 7.99 -10.32 6.16
N SER A 196 7.45 -9.40 6.96
CA SER A 196 6.19 -9.64 7.69
C SER A 196 5.01 -9.83 6.72
N LEU A 197 4.93 -9.06 5.64
CA LEU A 197 3.96 -9.30 4.56
C LEU A 197 4.16 -10.68 3.93
N ARG A 198 5.40 -11.02 3.60
CA ARG A 198 5.73 -12.27 2.90
C ARG A 198 5.49 -13.52 3.74
N TYR A 199 5.72 -13.46 5.05
CA TYR A 199 5.73 -14.65 5.91
C TYR A 199 4.64 -14.67 6.98
N ASN A 200 4.00 -13.53 7.27
CA ASN A 200 3.04 -13.38 8.37
C ASN A 200 1.76 -12.63 7.97
N SER A 201 1.42 -12.57 6.68
CA SER A 201 0.16 -11.98 6.20
C SER A 201 -0.79 -12.98 5.55
N GLU A 202 -2.06 -12.87 5.91
CA GLU A 202 -3.17 -13.60 5.31
C GLU A 202 -4.06 -12.60 4.58
N VAL A 203 -4.31 -12.83 3.29
CA VAL A 203 -5.19 -11.99 2.46
C VAL A 203 -6.43 -12.78 2.09
N VAL A 204 -7.59 -12.15 2.16
CA VAL A 204 -8.87 -12.67 1.66
C VAL A 204 -9.37 -11.74 0.57
N LEU A 205 -9.63 -12.27 -0.61
CA LEU A 205 -10.29 -11.58 -1.71
C LEU A 205 -11.69 -12.17 -1.89
N GLU A 206 -12.71 -11.32 -1.96
CA GLU A 206 -14.09 -11.74 -2.22
C GLU A 206 -14.52 -11.20 -3.59
N GLY A 207 -15.13 -12.05 -4.41
CA GLY A 207 -15.57 -11.65 -5.75
C GLY A 207 -15.74 -12.80 -6.75
N LYS A 208 -15.58 -12.53 -8.04
CA LYS A 208 -15.61 -13.52 -9.12
C LYS A 208 -14.20 -13.73 -9.68
N PHE A 209 -13.77 -14.99 -9.68
CA PHE A 209 -12.42 -15.39 -10.08
C PHE A 209 -12.50 -16.36 -11.27
N PRO A 210 -11.73 -16.12 -12.35
CA PRO A 210 -11.66 -17.07 -13.45
C PRO A 210 -11.02 -18.40 -13.00
N LYS A 211 -11.64 -19.52 -13.36
CA LYS A 211 -11.23 -20.87 -12.91
C LYS A 211 -9.93 -21.36 -13.55
N ASP A 212 -9.54 -20.80 -14.69
CA ASP A 212 -8.35 -21.16 -15.46
C ASP A 212 -7.07 -20.47 -14.97
N LYS A 213 -7.17 -19.50 -14.05
CA LYS A 213 -6.03 -18.71 -13.59
C LYS A 213 -5.42 -19.29 -12.32
N ASN A 214 -4.13 -19.64 -12.39
CA ASN A 214 -3.39 -20.12 -11.24
C ASN A 214 -2.84 -18.95 -10.40
N LEU A 215 -3.44 -18.70 -9.25
CA LEU A 215 -3.02 -17.65 -8.31
C LEU A 215 -1.97 -18.12 -7.28
N SER A 216 -1.52 -19.39 -7.35
CA SER A 216 -0.49 -19.90 -6.44
C SER A 216 0.82 -19.10 -6.41
N PRO A 217 1.32 -18.50 -7.50
CA PRO A 217 2.57 -17.74 -7.50
C PRO A 217 2.54 -16.44 -6.67
N ILE A 218 1.37 -15.99 -6.20
CA ILE A 218 1.21 -14.81 -5.35
C ILE A 218 1.69 -15.10 -3.92
N VAL A 219 1.65 -16.36 -3.51
CA VAL A 219 2.02 -16.79 -2.17
C VAL A 219 3.52 -17.06 -2.08
N THR A 220 4.16 -16.49 -1.05
CA THR A 220 5.62 -16.46 -0.90
C THR A 220 6.28 -17.83 -1.04
N LYS A 221 5.69 -18.88 -0.46
CA LYS A 221 6.29 -20.23 -0.52
C LYS A 221 6.39 -20.80 -1.93
N ASN A 222 5.56 -20.30 -2.86
CA ASN A 222 5.51 -20.72 -4.25
C ASN A 222 6.37 -19.82 -5.15
N THR A 223 7.15 -18.91 -4.56
CA THR A 223 8.07 -18.04 -5.29
C THR A 223 9.50 -18.56 -5.22
N LYS A 224 10.36 -18.15 -6.15
CA LYS A 224 11.82 -18.40 -6.10
C LYS A 224 12.51 -17.74 -4.90
N TYR A 225 11.81 -16.86 -4.19
CA TYR A 225 12.30 -16.15 -3.03
C TYR A 225 11.80 -16.73 -1.70
N ALA A 226 11.10 -17.87 -1.70
CA ALA A 226 10.43 -18.45 -0.53
C ALA A 226 11.27 -18.50 0.75
N ASN A 227 12.59 -18.65 0.64
CA ASN A 227 13.50 -18.79 1.78
C ASN A 227 14.51 -17.63 1.91
N LYS A 228 14.21 -16.46 1.34
CA LYS A 228 15.09 -15.28 1.38
C LYS A 228 14.44 -14.12 2.13
N SER A 229 15.20 -13.46 3.00
CA SER A 229 14.77 -12.19 3.56
C SER A 229 14.70 -11.12 2.47
N PHE A 230 13.74 -10.20 2.59
CA PHE A 230 13.55 -9.12 1.64
C PHE A 230 14.79 -8.23 1.55
N LEU A 231 15.47 -8.00 2.68
CA LEU A 231 16.74 -7.28 2.71
C LEU A 231 17.80 -7.95 1.80
N LYS A 232 17.89 -9.29 1.84
CA LYS A 232 18.82 -10.02 0.97
C LYS A 232 18.41 -9.88 -0.50
N ILE A 233 17.12 -9.95 -0.80
CA ILE A 233 16.60 -9.78 -2.17
C ILE A 233 16.95 -8.40 -2.72
N VAL A 234 16.72 -7.34 -1.93
CA VAL A 234 17.05 -5.96 -2.31
C VAL A 234 18.56 -5.79 -2.55
N LYS A 235 19.39 -6.37 -1.68
CA LYS A 235 20.85 -6.36 -1.84
C LYS A 235 21.30 -7.10 -3.10
N ASP A 236 20.81 -8.32 -3.30
CA ASP A 236 21.14 -9.16 -4.46
C ASP A 236 20.70 -8.47 -5.78
N ALA A 237 19.62 -7.68 -5.78
CA ALA A 237 19.12 -6.93 -6.93
C ALA A 237 19.83 -5.58 -7.16
N GLY A 238 20.60 -5.08 -6.19
CA GLY A 238 21.24 -3.76 -6.26
C GLY A 238 20.26 -2.58 -6.07
N GLY A 239 19.16 -2.79 -5.34
CA GLY A 239 18.18 -1.75 -4.98
C GLY A 239 16.72 -2.16 -5.22
N ILE A 240 15.78 -1.55 -4.46
CA ILE A 240 14.36 -1.93 -4.47
C ILE A 240 13.69 -1.79 -5.84
N HIS A 241 14.09 -0.80 -6.64
CA HIS A 241 13.56 -0.55 -7.99
C HIS A 241 13.96 -1.62 -9.03
N LYS A 242 14.92 -2.49 -8.69
CA LYS A 242 15.38 -3.62 -9.52
C LYS A 242 14.90 -4.96 -8.99
N VAL A 243 14.21 -4.97 -7.86
CA VAL A 243 13.68 -6.19 -7.28
C VAL A 243 12.61 -6.74 -8.22
N ASP A 244 12.72 -8.02 -8.52
CA ASP A 244 11.71 -8.74 -9.27
C ASP A 244 10.36 -8.66 -8.55
N ILE A 245 9.29 -8.42 -9.31
CA ILE A 245 7.92 -8.34 -8.80
C ILE A 245 7.54 -9.59 -7.98
N GLU A 246 8.15 -10.73 -8.28
CA GLU A 246 7.93 -11.98 -7.57
C GLU A 246 8.28 -11.90 -6.08
N ALA A 247 9.17 -10.98 -5.69
CA ALA A 247 9.53 -10.77 -4.28
C ALA A 247 8.46 -10.05 -3.46
N PHE A 248 7.50 -9.41 -4.12
CA PHE A 248 6.34 -8.82 -3.46
C PHE A 248 5.24 -9.88 -3.44
N SER A 249 5.13 -10.59 -2.33
CA SER A 249 4.23 -11.73 -2.14
C SER A 249 3.65 -11.72 -0.74
N VAL A 250 2.60 -12.52 -0.51
CA VAL A 250 1.93 -12.65 0.79
C VAL A 250 2.07 -14.07 1.34
N ALA A 251 1.88 -14.27 2.64
CA ALA A 251 2.08 -15.58 3.25
C ALA A 251 0.94 -16.56 2.94
N GLY A 252 -0.28 -16.05 2.83
CA GLY A 252 -1.45 -16.82 2.43
C GLY A 252 -2.47 -15.97 1.68
N LEU A 253 -3.21 -16.62 0.78
CA LEU A 253 -4.26 -16.02 -0.03
C LEU A 253 -5.49 -16.92 -0.02
N SER A 254 -6.62 -16.38 0.40
CA SER A 254 -7.93 -17.01 0.30
C SER A 254 -8.82 -16.26 -0.67
N MET A 255 -9.62 -16.98 -1.43
CA MET A 255 -10.60 -16.44 -2.36
C MET A 255 -11.97 -16.95 -1.95
N VAL A 256 -12.92 -16.03 -1.79
CA VAL A 256 -14.32 -16.33 -1.54
C VAL A 256 -15.10 -15.99 -2.80
N ASP A 257 -15.55 -17.02 -3.49
CA ASP A 257 -16.33 -16.85 -4.73
C ASP A 257 -17.75 -16.38 -4.40
N ALA A 258 -18.13 -15.21 -4.95
CA ALA A 258 -19.38 -14.53 -4.63
C ALA A 258 -20.63 -15.29 -5.13
N ASP A 259 -20.50 -16.14 -6.16
CA ASP A 259 -21.63 -16.84 -6.76
C ASP A 259 -21.85 -18.21 -6.11
N SER A 260 -20.77 -18.88 -5.70
CA SER A 260 -20.82 -20.26 -5.20
C SER A 260 -20.57 -20.40 -3.69
N CYS A 261 -20.19 -19.32 -3.01
CA CYS A 261 -19.74 -19.33 -1.61
C CYS A 261 -18.58 -20.30 -1.33
N ASN A 262 -17.90 -20.78 -2.38
CA ASN A 262 -16.74 -21.64 -2.25
C ASN A 262 -15.54 -20.83 -1.76
N ILE A 263 -14.80 -21.40 -0.83
CA ILE A 263 -13.55 -20.82 -0.32
C ILE A 263 -12.39 -21.63 -0.88
N THR A 264 -11.53 -20.98 -1.65
CA THR A 264 -10.25 -21.55 -2.09
C THR A 264 -9.14 -20.95 -1.24
N VAL A 265 -8.35 -21.81 -0.60
CA VAL A 265 -7.21 -21.38 0.23
C VAL A 265 -5.92 -21.78 -0.44
N ILE A 266 -5.07 -20.80 -0.70
CA ILE A 266 -3.72 -20.96 -1.21
C ILE A 266 -2.78 -20.60 -0.06
N LYS A 267 -2.15 -21.62 0.50
CA LYS A 267 -1.03 -21.44 1.43
C LYS A 267 0.27 -21.60 0.69
#